data_AF-A0A2T4V5G6-F1
#
_entry.id   AF-A0A2T4V5G6-F1
#
_cell.length_a   1.000
_cell.length_b   1.000
_cell.length_c   1.000
_cell.angle_alpha   90.00
_cell.angle_beta   90.00
_cell.angle_gamma   90.00
#
_symmetry.space_group_name_H-M   'P 1'
#
loop_
_entity.id
_entity.type
_entity.pdbx_description
1 polymer ?
#
loop_
_entity_poly.entity_id
_entity_poly.type
_entity_poly.pdbx_seq_one_letter_code
_entity_poly.pdbx_strand_id
1 'polypeptide(L)'
;MSSAKIAIKSLTSSDLSFFKVHLKLSKQKAINLNSDVFIDRFYPGLKGIYDPVFFPLTIIGPGGRAAHRLARKALRSPGAKNWRLNGEIIHDPDGEPGRYDGLAADDFAVISFEGNERPKALSLVLVSANDDAKLRAAIASFFEFAGRSTMVEVSETIIADLRAATIDAYAAGEHPFDALVFRDTVEEVLFGNSAPTPVGTTPSGRSVAMSPHELRQQLLAAEETGQLGEELFGNWLVSKGHDEDDFEWVSLTHARSAFDYEVHAARWLDTTPHVFVDVKTTRGSFERPIHMSIAELRFAATTENYRIARLYDLASSKPKLRILNGIQPFAQAIVGSLGSLPAGVVADSVQIKPDVFPIELDDQNL
;
A
#
# COMPACT_ATOMS: atom_id res chain seq x y z
N MET A 1 -1.28 8.06 13.49
CA MET A 1 -1.04 7.07 12.42
C MET A 1 -0.13 7.71 11.39
N SER A 2 0.93 7.03 10.96
CA SER A 2 1.85 7.58 9.95
C SER A 2 1.28 7.26 8.57
N SER A 3 0.75 8.27 7.87
CA SER A 3 0.55 8.19 6.42
C SER A 3 1.86 7.79 5.73
N ALA A 4 1.79 7.03 4.64
CA ALA A 4 2.97 6.77 3.84
C ALA A 4 3.52 8.09 3.31
N LYS A 5 4.81 8.31 3.52
CA LYS A 5 5.51 9.51 3.09
C LYS A 5 6.08 9.24 1.71
N ILE A 6 5.29 9.47 0.66
CA ILE A 6 5.68 9.18 -0.73
C ILE A 6 5.89 10.49 -1.48
N ALA A 7 7.00 10.59 -2.22
CA ALA A 7 7.28 11.73 -3.06
C ALA A 7 7.79 11.30 -4.43
N ILE A 8 7.43 12.06 -5.46
CA ILE A 8 7.99 11.93 -6.80
C ILE A 8 9.00 13.04 -7.01
N LYS A 9 10.20 12.68 -7.46
CA LYS A 9 11.29 13.60 -7.76
C LYS A 9 11.67 13.51 -9.23
N SER A 10 11.66 14.64 -9.94
CA SER A 10 12.37 14.79 -11.21
C SER A 10 13.88 14.82 -10.95
N LEU A 11 14.60 13.90 -11.58
CA LEU A 11 16.04 13.74 -11.42
C LEU A 11 16.77 14.83 -12.20
N THR A 12 17.57 15.63 -11.49
CA THR A 12 18.50 16.56 -12.13
C THR A 12 19.80 15.85 -12.50
N SER A 13 20.61 16.45 -13.38
CA SER A 13 21.96 15.94 -13.68
C SER A 13 22.84 15.78 -12.43
N SER A 14 22.59 16.58 -11.38
CA SER A 14 23.29 16.45 -10.12
C SER A 14 22.85 15.23 -9.32
N ASP A 15 21.56 14.89 -9.35
CA ASP A 15 21.01 13.72 -8.68
C ASP A 15 21.52 12.41 -9.32
N LEU A 16 21.66 12.39 -10.65
CA LEU A 16 22.18 11.23 -11.38
C LEU A 16 23.58 10.81 -10.94
N SER A 17 24.42 11.75 -10.50
CA SER A 17 25.78 11.45 -10.03
C SER A 17 25.83 10.60 -8.74
N PHE A 18 24.67 10.28 -8.17
CA PHE A 18 24.49 9.23 -7.16
C PHE A 18 24.87 7.83 -7.68
N PHE A 19 24.70 7.60 -9.00
CA PHE A 19 25.08 6.37 -9.70
C PHE A 19 26.46 6.51 -10.36
N LYS A 20 27.29 5.46 -10.29
CA LYS A 20 28.69 5.48 -10.74
C LYS A 20 28.85 5.90 -12.20
N VAL A 21 28.01 5.38 -13.10
CA VAL A 21 28.08 5.68 -14.53
C VAL A 21 27.93 7.17 -14.82
N HIS A 22 27.16 7.88 -13.99
CA HIS A 22 26.84 9.31 -14.14
C HIS A 22 27.73 10.23 -13.29
N LEU A 23 28.78 9.70 -12.65
CA LEU A 23 29.61 10.46 -11.71
C LEU A 23 30.27 11.69 -12.33
N LYS A 24 30.49 11.69 -13.65
CA LYS A 24 31.11 12.83 -14.37
C LYS A 24 30.17 14.05 -14.47
N LEU A 25 28.87 13.87 -14.27
CA LEU A 25 27.87 14.95 -14.39
C LEU A 25 27.94 15.94 -13.23
N SER A 26 28.34 15.50 -12.04
CA SER A 26 28.44 16.34 -10.85
C SER A 26 29.35 15.72 -9.80
N LYS A 27 29.95 16.58 -8.97
CA LYS A 27 30.70 16.14 -7.78
C LYS A 27 29.77 15.77 -6.61
N GLN A 28 28.49 16.10 -6.71
CA GLN A 28 27.50 15.91 -5.66
C GLN A 28 26.88 14.52 -5.75
N LYS A 29 27.59 13.52 -5.23
CA LYS A 29 27.25 12.08 -5.20
C LYS A 29 26.01 11.74 -4.35
N ALA A 30 24.89 12.40 -4.60
CA ALA A 30 23.71 12.35 -3.75
C ALA A 30 22.46 12.81 -4.48
N ILE A 31 21.31 12.26 -4.10
CA ILE A 31 20.00 12.76 -4.51
C ILE A 31 19.58 13.86 -3.52
N ASN A 32 19.25 15.03 -4.04
CA ASN A 32 18.77 16.17 -3.26
C ASN A 32 17.31 15.95 -2.84
N LEU A 33 17.05 16.03 -1.54
CA LEU A 33 15.72 15.97 -0.93
C LEU A 33 15.25 17.38 -0.60
N ASN A 34 14.21 17.84 -1.28
CA ASN A 34 13.65 19.19 -1.11
C ASN A 34 13.15 19.38 0.33
N SER A 35 13.61 20.44 1.01
CA SER A 35 13.30 20.64 2.43
C SER A 35 11.80 20.82 2.69
N ASP A 36 11.09 21.47 1.77
CA ASP A 36 9.65 21.73 1.83
C ASP A 36 8.80 20.46 1.73
N VAL A 37 9.36 19.35 1.26
CA VAL A 37 8.72 18.03 1.27
C VAL A 37 9.30 17.18 2.40
N PHE A 38 10.61 16.92 2.36
CA PHE A 38 11.26 15.96 3.25
C PHE A 38 11.29 16.42 4.73
N ILE A 39 11.43 17.72 5.00
CA ILE A 39 11.47 18.24 6.37
C ILE A 39 10.13 18.81 6.76
N ASP A 40 9.60 19.75 5.98
CA ASP A 40 8.43 20.51 6.42
C ASP A 40 7.15 19.65 6.46
N ARG A 41 7.04 18.62 5.60
CA ARG A 41 5.87 17.73 5.56
C ARG A 41 6.13 16.36 6.15
N PHE A 42 7.25 15.74 5.79
CA PHE A 42 7.53 14.35 6.17
C PHE A 42 8.14 14.22 7.55
N TYR A 43 9.21 14.98 7.84
CA TYR A 43 9.99 14.81 9.06
C TYR A 43 10.29 16.14 9.76
N PRO A 44 9.27 16.85 10.28
CA PRO A 44 9.45 18.15 10.92
C PRO A 44 10.37 18.08 12.14
N GLY A 45 10.44 16.92 12.80
CA GLY A 45 11.37 16.66 13.91
C GLY A 45 12.86 16.69 13.52
N LEU A 46 13.19 16.65 12.23
CA LEU A 46 14.57 16.81 11.73
C LEU A 46 14.97 18.29 11.51
N LYS A 47 14.05 19.23 11.75
CA LYS A 47 14.36 20.67 11.66
C LYS A 47 15.45 21.02 12.69
N GLY A 48 16.46 21.77 12.27
CA GLY A 48 17.63 22.08 13.11
C GLY A 48 18.61 20.93 13.39
N ILE A 49 18.31 19.68 12.97
CA ILE A 49 19.23 18.55 13.13
C ILE A 49 20.23 18.51 11.96
N TYR A 50 21.48 18.16 12.27
CA TYR A 50 22.57 18.00 11.29
C TYR A 50 23.22 16.61 11.32
N ASP A 51 22.86 15.80 12.31
CA ASP A 51 23.37 14.43 12.41
C ASP A 51 22.86 13.58 11.23
N PRO A 52 23.73 12.72 10.66
CA PRO A 52 23.30 11.80 9.62
C PRO A 52 22.27 10.81 10.14
N VAL A 53 21.25 10.53 9.33
CA VAL A 53 20.25 9.49 9.60
C VAL A 53 20.56 8.31 8.70
N PHE A 54 20.83 7.14 9.28
CA PHE A 54 21.17 5.91 8.54
C PHE A 54 19.95 5.02 8.38
N PHE A 55 19.81 4.41 7.20
CA PHE A 55 18.69 3.51 6.90
C PHE A 55 19.04 2.55 5.74
N PRO A 56 18.40 1.37 5.66
CA PRO A 56 18.35 0.58 4.44
C PRO A 56 17.67 1.36 3.31
N LEU A 57 18.24 1.23 2.11
CA LEU A 57 17.74 1.73 0.84
C LEU A 57 17.48 0.54 -0.08
N THR A 58 16.27 0.44 -0.62
CA THR A 58 15.91 -0.49 -1.68
C THR A 58 15.69 0.28 -2.98
N ILE A 59 16.40 -0.09 -4.05
CA ILE A 59 16.27 0.54 -5.38
C ILE A 59 15.62 -0.44 -6.34
N ILE A 60 14.57 -0.02 -7.03
CA ILE A 60 13.81 -0.81 -8.00
C ILE A 60 13.87 -0.10 -9.35
N GLY A 61 13.99 -0.88 -10.43
CA GLY A 61 14.10 -0.35 -11.77
C GLY A 61 15.50 0.22 -12.14
N PRO A 62 15.58 0.95 -13.27
CA PRO A 62 14.48 1.19 -14.21
C PRO A 62 13.99 -0.09 -14.90
N GLY A 63 12.80 -0.08 -15.51
CA GLY A 63 12.23 -1.20 -16.25
C GLY A 63 11.73 -2.36 -15.40
N GLY A 64 11.24 -2.10 -14.19
CA GLY A 64 10.75 -3.14 -13.27
C GLY A 64 11.81 -4.14 -12.79
N ARG A 65 13.10 -3.83 -12.92
CA ARG A 65 14.20 -4.68 -12.45
C ARG A 65 14.13 -4.95 -10.94
N ALA A 66 14.63 -6.12 -10.55
CA ALA A 66 14.62 -6.61 -9.17
C ALA A 66 15.28 -5.65 -8.16
N ALA A 67 14.89 -5.75 -6.89
CA ALA A 67 15.37 -4.89 -5.82
C ALA A 67 16.89 -4.95 -5.61
N HIS A 68 17.57 -3.80 -5.69
CA HIS A 68 18.96 -3.62 -5.28
C HIS A 68 19.02 -2.96 -3.91
N ARG A 69 19.48 -3.72 -2.91
CA ARG A 69 19.47 -3.33 -1.49
C ARG A 69 20.83 -2.84 -1.00
N LEU A 70 20.81 -1.73 -0.29
CA LEU A 70 22.00 -1.00 0.15
C LEU A 70 21.76 -0.36 1.53
N ALA A 71 22.82 -0.04 2.27
CA ALA A 71 22.71 0.86 3.43
C ALA A 71 23.08 2.29 3.01
N ARG A 72 22.26 3.28 3.36
CA ARG A 72 22.49 4.69 3.01
C ARG A 72 22.25 5.60 4.20
N LYS A 73 22.56 6.88 4.00
CA LYS A 73 22.31 7.92 4.99
C LYS A 73 21.73 9.17 4.34
N ALA A 74 20.82 9.85 5.02
CA ALA A 74 20.46 11.22 4.70
C ALA A 74 21.23 12.16 5.61
N LEU A 75 21.75 13.27 5.08
CA LEU A 75 22.38 14.31 5.89
C LEU A 75 22.19 15.70 5.29
N ARG A 76 22.31 16.72 6.13
CA ARG A 76 22.30 18.13 5.75
C ARG A 76 23.57 18.79 6.26
N SER A 77 24.34 19.39 5.36
CA SER A 77 25.51 20.18 5.75
C SER A 77 25.08 21.47 6.48
N PRO A 78 25.88 21.98 7.43
CA PRO A 78 25.62 23.29 8.04
C PRO A 78 25.42 24.38 6.96
N GLY A 79 24.36 25.17 7.09
CA GLY A 79 23.99 26.23 6.13
C GLY A 79 23.28 25.75 4.85
N ALA A 80 23.20 24.45 4.58
CA ALA A 80 22.42 23.93 3.46
C ALA A 80 20.93 23.92 3.80
N LYS A 81 20.07 24.32 2.84
CA LYS A 81 18.61 24.23 2.98
C LYS A 81 18.13 22.77 2.90
N ASN A 82 18.63 22.02 1.93
CA ASN A 82 18.13 20.70 1.57
C ASN A 82 18.94 19.58 2.25
N TRP A 83 18.24 18.48 2.53
CA TRP A 83 18.87 17.23 2.90
C TRP A 83 19.31 16.50 1.64
N ARG A 84 20.26 15.59 1.79
CA ARG A 84 20.80 14.80 0.68
C ARG A 84 20.80 13.33 1.06
N LEU A 85 20.13 12.51 0.25
CA LEU A 85 20.31 11.07 0.27
C LEU A 85 21.72 10.77 -0.27
N ASN A 86 22.59 10.34 0.62
CA ASN A 86 24.03 10.25 0.43
C ASN A 86 24.54 8.86 0.89
N GLY A 87 25.83 8.63 0.71
CA GLY A 87 26.50 7.39 1.07
C GLY A 87 27.62 7.07 0.10
N GLU A 88 27.92 5.78 -0.03
CA GLU A 88 28.81 5.30 -1.07
C GLU A 88 28.16 5.44 -2.45
N ILE A 89 29.02 5.62 -3.47
CA ILE A 89 28.60 5.63 -4.87
C ILE A 89 27.83 4.32 -5.14
N ILE A 90 26.72 4.40 -5.86
CA ILE A 90 25.98 3.21 -6.28
C ILE A 90 26.62 2.65 -7.55
N HIS A 91 27.13 1.42 -7.43
CA HIS A 91 27.58 0.63 -8.57
C HIS A 91 26.40 -0.16 -9.14
N ASP A 92 26.53 -0.61 -10.38
CA ASP A 92 25.62 -1.64 -10.90
C ASP A 92 25.70 -2.89 -10.00
N PRO A 93 24.56 -3.55 -9.73
CA PRO A 93 24.58 -4.79 -8.97
C PRO A 93 25.24 -5.92 -9.77
N ASP A 94 25.80 -6.89 -9.06
CA ASP A 94 26.44 -8.06 -9.68
C ASP A 94 25.43 -8.80 -10.58
N GLY A 95 25.83 -9.03 -11.83
CA GLY A 95 24.98 -9.70 -12.83
C GLY A 95 24.04 -8.78 -13.61
N GLU A 96 23.98 -7.48 -13.30
CA GLU A 96 23.19 -6.49 -14.04
C GLU A 96 24.04 -5.28 -14.50
N PRO A 97 25.13 -5.49 -15.28
CA PRO A 97 25.94 -4.39 -15.77
C PRO A 97 25.11 -3.43 -16.63
N GLY A 98 25.34 -2.12 -16.45
CA GLY A 98 24.64 -1.07 -17.17
C GLY A 98 23.20 -0.81 -16.69
N ARG A 99 22.82 -1.33 -15.53
CA ARG A 99 21.47 -1.17 -14.96
C ARG A 99 21.02 0.30 -14.93
N TYR A 100 21.93 1.22 -14.62
CA TYR A 100 21.61 2.64 -14.43
C TYR A 100 22.00 3.53 -15.63
N ASP A 101 22.52 2.93 -16.71
CA ASP A 101 23.06 3.67 -17.86
C ASP A 101 21.97 4.46 -18.60
N GLY A 102 20.75 3.91 -18.63
CA GLY A 102 19.61 4.49 -19.33
C GLY A 102 18.96 5.69 -18.62
N LEU A 103 19.37 6.02 -17.39
CA LEU A 103 18.82 7.16 -16.65
C LEU A 103 19.33 8.48 -17.21
N ALA A 104 18.41 9.42 -17.39
CA ALA A 104 18.67 10.77 -17.88
C ALA A 104 18.10 11.84 -16.94
N ALA A 105 18.45 13.10 -17.21
CA ALA A 105 17.79 14.21 -16.53
C ALA A 105 16.31 14.23 -16.95
N ASP A 106 15.45 14.65 -16.03
CA ASP A 106 13.99 14.65 -16.19
C ASP A 106 13.33 13.26 -16.25
N ASP A 107 14.09 12.21 -15.91
CA ASP A 107 13.52 10.94 -15.44
C ASP A 107 13.06 11.06 -13.98
N PHE A 108 12.29 10.09 -13.50
CA PHE A 108 11.68 10.18 -12.18
C PHE A 108 12.26 9.19 -11.17
N ALA A 109 12.33 9.64 -9.93
CA ALA A 109 12.54 8.84 -8.73
C ALA A 109 11.28 8.93 -7.86
N VAL A 110 10.56 7.82 -7.70
CA VAL A 110 9.47 7.72 -6.73
C VAL A 110 10.02 7.15 -5.43
N ILE A 111 9.90 7.93 -4.36
CA ILE A 111 10.58 7.72 -3.09
C ILE A 111 9.51 7.49 -2.02
N SER A 112 9.46 6.30 -1.44
CA SER A 112 8.68 6.04 -0.23
C SER A 112 9.62 6.02 0.98
N PHE A 113 9.27 6.80 1.99
CA PHE A 113 9.97 6.84 3.26
C PHE A 113 9.15 6.16 4.35
N GLU A 114 9.79 5.26 5.08
CA GLU A 114 9.21 4.65 6.27
C GLU A 114 9.74 5.32 7.53
N GLY A 115 8.89 5.43 8.55
CA GLY A 115 9.22 6.02 9.84
C GLY A 115 8.34 7.22 10.17
N ASN A 116 8.16 7.46 11.47
CA ASN A 116 7.30 8.55 11.94
C ASN A 116 8.11 9.85 12.11
N GLU A 117 8.93 9.93 13.15
CA GLU A 117 9.72 11.14 13.46
C GLU A 117 10.99 11.27 12.62
N ARG A 118 11.53 10.14 12.16
CA ARG A 118 12.76 10.04 11.35
C ARG A 118 12.63 8.88 10.37
N PRO A 119 13.28 8.96 9.20
CA PRO A 119 13.28 7.84 8.25
C PRO A 119 14.03 6.64 8.84
N LYS A 120 13.41 5.47 8.76
CA LYS A 120 13.94 4.17 9.18
C LYS A 120 14.27 3.27 8.00
N ALA A 121 13.57 3.43 6.87
CA ALA A 121 13.84 2.74 5.61
C ALA A 121 13.41 3.63 4.43
N LEU A 122 13.94 3.33 3.25
CA LEU A 122 13.61 4.05 2.02
C LEU A 122 13.49 3.08 0.84
N SER A 123 12.43 3.21 0.06
CA SER A 123 12.26 2.54 -1.24
C SER A 123 12.29 3.57 -2.37
N LEU A 124 13.15 3.34 -3.36
CA LEU A 124 13.40 4.21 -4.50
C LEU A 124 13.06 3.46 -5.79
N VAL A 125 11.94 3.80 -6.43
CA VAL A 125 11.60 3.31 -7.76
C VAL A 125 12.10 4.31 -8.79
N LEU A 126 12.99 3.86 -9.67
CA LEU A 126 13.51 4.63 -10.79
C LEU A 126 12.65 4.37 -12.02
N VAL A 127 12.24 5.44 -12.69
CA VAL A 127 11.38 5.41 -13.87
C VAL A 127 12.10 6.14 -15.00
N SER A 128 12.62 5.40 -15.97
CA SER A 128 13.36 5.96 -17.10
C SER A 128 12.49 6.15 -18.34
N ALA A 129 12.81 7.12 -19.18
CA ALA A 129 12.19 7.25 -20.50
C ALA A 129 12.44 6.04 -21.41
N ASN A 130 13.55 5.34 -21.21
CA ASN A 130 14.01 4.25 -22.09
C ASN A 130 13.33 2.93 -21.74
N ASP A 131 13.16 2.65 -20.45
CA ASP A 131 12.67 1.36 -19.95
C ASP A 131 11.21 1.45 -19.46
N ASP A 132 10.75 2.63 -19.03
CA ASP A 132 9.45 2.85 -18.38
C ASP A 132 8.64 3.95 -19.10
N ALA A 133 8.76 4.07 -20.43
CA ALA A 133 8.23 5.18 -21.22
C ALA A 133 6.76 5.54 -20.92
N LYS A 134 5.88 4.52 -20.80
CA LYS A 134 4.45 4.73 -20.48
C LYS A 134 4.24 5.27 -19.07
N LEU A 135 4.95 4.71 -18.08
CA LEU A 135 4.88 5.17 -16.69
C LEU A 135 5.47 6.56 -16.54
N ARG A 136 6.60 6.84 -17.19
CA ARG A 136 7.19 8.18 -17.23
C ARG A 136 6.20 9.21 -17.80
N ALA A 137 5.57 8.90 -18.93
CA ALA A 137 4.60 9.78 -19.56
C ALA A 137 3.38 10.03 -18.66
N ALA A 138 2.88 8.99 -17.98
CA ALA A 138 1.81 9.13 -17.00
C ALA A 138 2.23 10.04 -15.83
N ILE A 139 3.40 9.85 -15.23
CA ILE A 139 3.88 10.74 -14.16
C ILE A 139 3.97 12.19 -14.66
N ALA A 140 4.52 12.40 -15.86
CA ALA A 140 4.66 13.73 -16.45
C ALA A 140 3.32 14.40 -16.76
N SER A 141 2.23 13.65 -16.97
CA SER A 141 0.89 14.23 -17.17
C SER A 141 0.20 14.64 -15.87
N PHE A 142 0.59 14.05 -14.74
CA PHE A 142 0.04 14.40 -13.42
C PHE A 142 0.76 15.58 -12.76
N PHE A 143 2.04 15.80 -13.09
CA PHE A 143 2.89 16.74 -12.36
C PHE A 143 3.70 17.65 -13.28
N GLU A 144 3.61 18.96 -13.03
CA GLU A 144 4.50 19.95 -13.63
C GLU A 144 5.69 20.23 -12.71
N PHE A 145 6.87 19.76 -13.11
CA PHE A 145 8.13 20.09 -12.44
C PHE A 145 8.76 21.33 -13.07
N ALA A 146 8.40 22.52 -12.58
CA ALA A 146 8.95 23.78 -13.07
C ALA A 146 9.97 24.40 -12.10
N GLY A 147 11.07 24.90 -12.68
CA GLY A 147 12.07 25.70 -11.97
C GLY A 147 12.77 24.93 -10.84
N ARG A 148 12.56 25.34 -9.59
CA ARG A 148 13.23 24.76 -8.41
C ARG A 148 12.42 23.64 -7.73
N SER A 149 11.18 23.43 -8.15
CA SER A 149 10.32 22.37 -7.62
C SER A 149 10.62 21.07 -8.36
N THR A 150 11.58 20.31 -7.85
CA THR A 150 11.98 19.02 -8.44
C THR A 150 11.40 17.84 -7.69
N MET A 151 10.67 18.05 -6.59
CA MET A 151 10.14 16.99 -5.75
C MET A 151 8.77 17.41 -5.21
N VAL A 152 7.80 16.51 -5.28
CA VAL A 152 6.41 16.71 -4.85
C VAL A 152 5.96 15.55 -3.99
N GLU A 153 5.23 15.83 -2.91
CA GLU A 153 4.54 14.80 -2.12
C GLU A 153 3.35 14.26 -2.91
N VAL A 154 3.14 12.95 -2.84
CA VAL A 154 2.02 12.26 -3.48
C VAL A 154 1.33 11.31 -2.50
N SER A 155 0.02 11.14 -2.65
CA SER A 155 -0.74 10.16 -1.87
C SER A 155 -0.57 8.75 -2.44
N GLU A 156 -0.88 7.75 -1.61
CA GLU A 156 -0.97 6.35 -2.05
C GLU A 156 -2.01 6.16 -3.17
N THR A 157 -3.11 6.92 -3.14
CA THR A 157 -4.12 6.93 -4.21
C THR A 157 -3.51 7.29 -5.56
N ILE A 158 -2.67 8.32 -5.63
CA ILE A 158 -2.01 8.70 -6.89
C ILE A 158 -1.07 7.58 -7.36
N ILE A 159 -0.36 6.92 -6.45
CA ILE A 159 0.48 5.76 -6.81
C ILE A 159 -0.36 4.62 -7.37
N ALA A 160 -1.53 4.34 -6.76
CA ALA A 160 -2.46 3.33 -7.24
C ALA A 160 -3.03 3.69 -8.62
N ASP A 161 -3.39 4.96 -8.85
CA ASP A 161 -3.91 5.44 -10.15
C ASP A 161 -2.86 5.32 -11.26
N LEU A 162 -1.63 5.76 -10.98
CA LEU A 162 -0.50 5.64 -11.92
C LEU A 162 -0.21 4.17 -12.25
N ARG A 163 -0.23 3.29 -11.23
CA ARG A 163 -0.08 1.85 -11.40
C ARG A 163 -1.20 1.29 -12.29
N ALA A 164 -2.46 1.59 -11.97
CA ALA A 164 -3.61 1.09 -12.73
C ALA A 164 -3.58 1.54 -14.19
N ALA A 165 -3.18 2.79 -14.45
CA ALA A 165 -3.08 3.34 -15.80
C ALA A 165 -1.95 2.73 -16.66
N THR A 166 -0.98 2.05 -16.03
CA THR A 166 0.26 1.60 -16.70
C THR A 166 0.61 0.14 -16.46
N ILE A 167 -0.26 -0.62 -15.78
CA ILE A 167 -0.08 -2.05 -15.48
C ILE A 167 0.14 -2.91 -16.73
N ASP A 168 -0.47 -2.55 -17.84
CA ASP A 168 -0.36 -3.22 -19.14
C ASP A 168 1.00 -3.05 -19.81
N ALA A 169 1.84 -2.11 -19.35
CA ALA A 169 3.20 -1.93 -19.84
C ALA A 169 4.20 -2.92 -19.23
N TYR A 170 3.82 -3.67 -18.20
CA TYR A 170 4.72 -4.57 -17.47
C TYR A 170 4.29 -6.02 -17.58
N ALA A 171 5.26 -6.91 -17.68
CA ALA A 171 5.03 -8.34 -17.84
C ALA A 171 4.42 -8.95 -16.58
N ALA A 172 3.53 -9.95 -16.76
CA ALA A 172 2.93 -10.75 -15.70
C ALA A 172 2.20 -9.95 -14.58
N GLY A 173 1.88 -8.68 -14.82
CA GLY A 173 1.25 -7.81 -13.82
C GLY A 173 2.16 -7.37 -12.68
N GLU A 174 3.48 -7.62 -12.77
CA GLU A 174 4.47 -7.13 -11.80
C GLU A 174 4.84 -5.68 -12.14
N HIS A 175 4.31 -4.72 -11.39
CA HIS A 175 4.52 -3.30 -11.61
C HIS A 175 5.60 -2.73 -10.68
N PRO A 176 6.48 -1.80 -11.11
CA PRO A 176 7.51 -1.22 -10.24
C PRO A 176 6.99 -0.60 -8.94
N PHE A 177 5.76 -0.06 -8.96
CA PHE A 177 5.09 0.50 -7.79
C PHE A 177 4.50 -0.55 -6.84
N ASP A 178 4.51 -1.85 -7.16
CA ASP A 178 4.05 -2.89 -6.23
C ASP A 178 4.85 -2.89 -4.92
N ALA A 179 6.10 -2.40 -4.96
CA ALA A 179 6.92 -2.21 -3.77
C ALA A 179 6.61 -0.94 -2.96
N LEU A 180 5.77 -0.05 -3.50
CA LEU A 180 5.33 1.20 -2.86
C LEU A 180 3.90 1.12 -2.34
N VAL A 181 3.10 0.18 -2.87
CA VAL A 181 1.73 -0.03 -2.42
C VAL A 181 1.74 -0.77 -1.08
N PHE A 182 1.16 -0.14 -0.07
CA PHE A 182 0.95 -0.77 1.22
C PHE A 182 -0.07 -1.90 1.08
N ARG A 183 0.25 -3.00 1.74
CA ARG A 183 -0.61 -4.16 1.87
C ARG A 183 -1.44 -3.94 3.12
N ASP A 184 -2.75 -3.87 2.92
CA ASP A 184 -3.68 -3.41 3.95
C ASP A 184 -4.18 -4.56 4.82
N THR A 185 -4.08 -5.81 4.33
CA THR A 185 -4.47 -7.02 5.07
C THR A 185 -3.30 -7.98 5.24
N VAL A 186 -3.38 -8.81 6.27
CA VAL A 186 -2.40 -9.87 6.55
C VAL A 186 -2.29 -10.83 5.36
N GLU A 187 -3.42 -11.17 4.73
CA GLU A 187 -3.46 -12.04 3.56
C GLU A 187 -2.75 -11.40 2.36
N GLU A 188 -2.92 -10.10 2.11
CA GLU A 188 -2.15 -9.41 1.08
C GLU A 188 -0.64 -9.48 1.39
N VAL A 189 -0.24 -9.32 2.65
CA VAL A 189 1.16 -9.41 3.09
C VAL A 189 1.74 -10.82 2.84
N LEU A 190 1.00 -11.86 3.21
CA LEU A 190 1.46 -13.25 3.12
C LEU A 190 1.41 -13.81 1.68
N PHE A 191 0.32 -13.54 0.95
CA PHE A 191 0.01 -14.20 -0.31
C PHE A 191 0.13 -13.26 -1.52
N GLY A 192 0.24 -11.96 -1.30
CA GLY A 192 0.28 -10.94 -2.35
C GLY A 192 -1.09 -10.67 -2.96
N ASN A 193 -1.18 -9.59 -3.75
CA ASN A 193 -2.35 -9.33 -4.58
C ASN A 193 -2.27 -10.19 -5.85
N SER A 194 -2.87 -11.37 -5.77
CA SER A 194 -2.97 -12.28 -6.90
C SER A 194 -4.08 -11.79 -7.84
N ALA A 195 -3.77 -10.92 -8.81
CA ALA A 195 -4.63 -10.84 -9.98
C ALA A 195 -4.75 -12.27 -10.57
N PRO A 196 -5.94 -12.71 -11.02
CA PRO A 196 -6.10 -14.04 -11.60
C PRO A 196 -5.11 -14.19 -12.76
N THR A 197 -4.03 -14.96 -12.53
CA THR A 197 -3.03 -15.20 -13.55
C THR A 197 -3.57 -16.32 -14.42
N PRO A 198 -3.64 -16.15 -15.75
CA PRO A 198 -4.11 -17.22 -16.62
C PRO A 198 -3.24 -18.47 -16.44
N VAL A 199 -3.91 -19.62 -16.38
CA VAL A 199 -3.28 -20.95 -16.28
C VAL A 199 -2.23 -21.07 -17.38
N GLY A 200 -0.95 -21.24 -17.00
CA GLY A 200 0.18 -21.34 -17.93
C GLY A 200 1.21 -20.20 -17.83
N THR A 201 0.95 -19.16 -17.04
CA THR A 201 2.00 -18.22 -16.64
C THR A 201 2.82 -18.82 -15.52
N THR A 202 4.11 -19.09 -15.75
CA THR A 202 5.04 -19.47 -14.68
C THR A 202 5.25 -18.27 -13.78
N PRO A 203 4.74 -18.25 -12.54
CA PRO A 203 5.15 -17.21 -11.60
C PRO A 203 6.65 -17.33 -11.40
N SER A 204 7.36 -16.19 -11.39
CA SER A 204 8.83 -16.13 -11.33
C SER A 204 9.41 -16.73 -10.05
N GLY A 205 8.57 -17.17 -9.10
CA GLY A 205 8.94 -17.63 -7.76
C GLY A 205 9.62 -16.54 -6.93
N ARG A 206 9.78 -15.34 -7.49
CA ARG A 206 10.46 -14.19 -6.94
C ARG A 206 9.48 -13.04 -6.91
N SER A 207 8.41 -13.20 -6.14
CA SER A 207 7.74 -12.01 -5.61
C SER A 207 8.79 -11.14 -4.92
N VAL A 208 8.69 -9.81 -5.05
CA VAL A 208 9.64 -8.80 -4.54
C VAL A 208 10.28 -9.31 -3.25
N ALA A 209 11.55 -9.75 -3.33
CA ALA A 209 12.19 -10.49 -2.25
C ALA A 209 12.07 -9.64 -0.98
N MET A 210 11.24 -10.03 -0.02
CA MET A 210 10.99 -9.27 1.21
C MET A 210 11.85 -9.86 2.32
N SER A 211 12.51 -9.01 3.11
CA SER A 211 13.26 -9.49 4.27
C SER A 211 12.30 -9.92 5.38
N PRO A 212 12.70 -10.84 6.29
CA PRO A 212 11.87 -11.22 7.43
C PRO A 212 11.45 -10.05 8.32
N HIS A 213 12.30 -9.01 8.42
CA HIS A 213 11.99 -7.80 9.18
C HIS A 213 10.91 -6.96 8.48
N GLU A 214 11.05 -6.73 7.17
CA GLU A 214 10.04 -6.04 6.36
C GLU A 214 8.69 -6.79 6.43
N LEU A 215 8.71 -8.12 6.33
CA LEU A 215 7.50 -8.95 6.46
C LEU A 215 6.81 -8.74 7.80
N ARG A 216 7.56 -8.80 8.90
CA ARG A 216 7.00 -8.57 10.25
C ARG A 216 6.42 -7.17 10.39
N GLN A 217 7.08 -6.16 9.83
CA GLN A 217 6.57 -4.79 9.88
C GLN A 217 5.29 -4.62 9.07
N GLN A 218 5.21 -5.24 7.89
CA GLN A 218 3.99 -5.21 7.08
C GLN A 218 2.83 -5.95 7.75
N LEU A 219 3.09 -7.08 8.41
CA LEU A 219 2.09 -7.80 9.20
C LEU A 219 1.54 -6.92 10.34
N LEU A 220 2.42 -6.30 11.13
CA LEU A 220 2.01 -5.39 12.20
C LEU A 220 1.19 -4.21 11.67
N ALA A 221 1.59 -3.62 10.55
CA ALA A 221 0.87 -2.50 9.95
C ALA A 221 -0.52 -2.92 9.42
N ALA A 222 -0.64 -4.13 8.87
CA ALA A 222 -1.93 -4.68 8.43
C ALA A 222 -2.85 -4.98 9.63
N GLU A 223 -2.32 -5.55 10.71
CA GLU A 223 -3.05 -5.77 11.96
C GLU A 223 -3.53 -4.44 12.57
N GLU A 224 -2.67 -3.43 12.67
CA GLU A 224 -3.03 -2.08 13.13
C GLU A 224 -4.13 -1.44 12.26
N THR A 225 -4.10 -1.68 10.95
CA THR A 225 -5.11 -1.18 10.00
C THR A 225 -6.46 -1.87 10.21
N GLY A 226 -6.46 -3.20 10.41
CA GLY A 226 -7.66 -3.96 10.75
C GLY A 226 -8.31 -3.47 12.03
N GLN A 227 -7.52 -3.41 13.12
CA GLN A 227 -7.97 -2.95 14.43
C GLN A 227 -8.56 -1.53 14.38
N LEU A 228 -7.87 -0.60 13.72
CA LEU A 228 -8.38 0.76 13.54
C LEU A 228 -9.74 0.77 12.82
N GLY A 229 -9.91 -0.09 11.83
CA GLY A 229 -11.17 -0.26 11.13
C GLY A 229 -12.32 -0.68 12.04
N GLU A 230 -12.08 -1.68 12.87
CA GLU A 230 -13.04 -2.17 13.86
C GLU A 230 -13.38 -1.08 14.88
N GLU A 231 -12.40 -0.31 15.37
CA GLU A 231 -12.61 0.83 16.28
C GLU A 231 -13.47 1.93 15.62
N LEU A 232 -13.19 2.28 14.37
CA LEU A 232 -13.96 3.27 13.61
C LEU A 232 -15.40 2.81 13.40
N PHE A 233 -15.62 1.53 13.13
CA PHE A 233 -16.97 0.98 12.99
C PHE A 233 -17.75 1.04 14.31
N GLY A 234 -17.13 0.67 15.44
CA GLY A 234 -17.74 0.81 16.77
C GLY A 234 -18.12 2.26 17.09
N ASN A 235 -17.22 3.21 16.83
CA ASN A 235 -17.49 4.64 16.98
C ASN A 235 -18.64 5.10 16.06
N TRP A 236 -18.71 4.57 14.84
CA TRP A 236 -19.79 4.86 13.91
C TRP A 236 -21.13 4.35 14.44
N LEU A 237 -21.21 3.13 14.97
CA LEU A 237 -22.42 2.60 15.61
C LEU A 237 -22.92 3.53 16.71
N VAL A 238 -22.03 3.95 17.62
CA VAL A 238 -22.35 4.92 18.68
C VAL A 238 -22.86 6.24 18.09
N SER A 239 -22.23 6.74 17.02
CA SER A 239 -22.66 7.98 16.33
C SER A 239 -24.04 7.86 15.68
N LYS A 240 -24.46 6.65 15.29
CA LYS A 240 -25.82 6.34 14.81
C LYS A 240 -26.81 6.06 15.94
N GLY A 241 -26.40 6.31 17.18
CA GLY A 241 -27.23 6.20 18.36
C GLY A 241 -27.43 4.76 18.83
N HIS A 242 -26.48 3.85 18.57
CA HIS A 242 -26.43 2.57 19.27
C HIS A 242 -25.80 2.77 20.65
N ASP A 243 -26.47 2.30 21.68
CA ASP A 243 -25.92 2.21 23.04
C ASP A 243 -24.96 1.01 23.14
N GLU A 244 -24.15 0.93 24.18
CA GLU A 244 -23.19 -0.18 24.39
C GLU A 244 -23.89 -1.54 24.49
N ASP A 245 -25.16 -1.59 24.88
CA ASP A 245 -25.97 -2.81 24.95
C ASP A 245 -26.59 -3.22 23.59
N ASP A 246 -26.49 -2.37 22.55
CA ASP A 246 -27.06 -2.66 21.22
C ASP A 246 -26.11 -3.46 20.31
N PHE A 247 -24.84 -3.61 20.71
CA PHE A 247 -23.85 -4.38 19.95
C PHE A 247 -22.73 -4.93 20.82
N GLU A 248 -22.15 -6.06 20.39
CA GLU A 248 -20.95 -6.64 20.99
C GLU A 248 -19.80 -6.61 19.97
N TRP A 249 -18.63 -6.14 20.39
CA TRP A 249 -17.38 -6.31 19.65
C TRP A 249 -16.78 -7.69 19.96
N VAL A 250 -17.25 -8.71 19.23
CA VAL A 250 -16.98 -10.13 19.47
C VAL A 250 -15.54 -10.51 19.17
N SER A 251 -14.92 -9.95 18.12
CA SER A 251 -13.51 -10.26 17.77
C SER A 251 -12.52 -9.85 18.87
N LEU A 252 -12.84 -8.82 19.66
CA LEU A 252 -12.03 -8.36 20.78
C LEU A 252 -11.91 -9.42 21.90
N THR A 253 -12.96 -10.20 22.12
CA THR A 253 -13.01 -11.25 23.15
C THR A 253 -12.72 -12.64 22.58
N HIS A 254 -13.01 -12.87 21.31
CA HIS A 254 -12.86 -14.14 20.62
C HIS A 254 -11.99 -14.02 19.36
N ALA A 255 -10.68 -14.26 19.53
CA ALA A 255 -9.68 -14.17 18.45
C ALA A 255 -9.89 -15.11 17.23
N ARG A 256 -10.90 -15.98 17.26
CA ARG A 256 -11.28 -16.89 16.16
C ARG A 256 -12.74 -16.70 15.75
N SER A 257 -13.34 -15.58 16.08
CA SER A 257 -14.69 -15.25 15.64
C SER A 257 -14.76 -15.23 14.11
N ALA A 258 -15.92 -15.55 13.56
CA ALA A 258 -16.18 -15.53 12.13
C ALA A 258 -16.79 -14.19 11.66
N PHE A 259 -16.84 -13.20 12.57
CA PHE A 259 -17.34 -11.85 12.39
C PHE A 259 -16.83 -10.99 13.56
N ASP A 260 -16.82 -9.67 13.39
CA ASP A 260 -16.25 -8.76 14.38
C ASP A 260 -17.30 -8.21 15.34
N TYR A 261 -18.50 -7.93 14.83
CA TYR A 261 -19.59 -7.34 15.60
C TYR A 261 -20.88 -8.15 15.51
N GLU A 262 -21.54 -8.32 16.64
CA GLU A 262 -22.95 -8.71 16.72
C GLU A 262 -23.77 -7.46 17.01
N VAL A 263 -24.66 -7.04 16.12
CA VAL A 263 -25.48 -5.83 16.28
C VAL A 263 -26.94 -6.23 16.43
N HIS A 264 -27.47 -6.15 17.64
CA HIS A 264 -28.78 -6.68 17.99
C HIS A 264 -29.95 -5.96 17.33
N ALA A 265 -29.77 -4.68 17.00
CA ALA A 265 -30.75 -3.88 16.27
C ALA A 265 -30.03 -2.93 15.30
N ALA A 266 -29.90 -3.29 14.02
CA ALA A 266 -29.28 -2.47 12.98
C ALA A 266 -30.12 -1.21 12.66
N ARG A 267 -29.94 -0.12 13.42
CA ARG A 267 -30.74 1.13 13.33
C ARG A 267 -30.53 1.91 12.03
N TRP A 268 -29.58 1.51 11.19
CA TRP A 268 -29.45 2.03 9.83
C TRP A 268 -30.45 1.42 8.84
N LEU A 269 -31.26 0.44 9.27
CA LEU A 269 -32.36 -0.15 8.51
C LEU A 269 -33.69 0.09 9.23
N ASP A 270 -34.75 0.36 8.46
CA ASP A 270 -36.11 0.56 9.01
C ASP A 270 -36.64 -0.67 9.76
N THR A 271 -36.18 -1.87 9.40
CA THR A 271 -36.59 -3.14 10.02
C THR A 271 -35.78 -3.51 11.26
N THR A 272 -34.72 -2.75 11.56
CA THR A 272 -33.80 -2.94 12.70
C THR A 272 -33.44 -4.40 12.99
N PRO A 273 -32.99 -5.19 11.99
CA PRO A 273 -32.73 -6.60 12.19
C PRO A 273 -31.51 -6.82 13.10
N HIS A 274 -31.47 -7.99 13.73
CA HIS A 274 -30.24 -8.52 14.30
C HIS A 274 -29.29 -8.93 13.16
N VAL A 275 -28.08 -8.38 13.14
CA VAL A 275 -27.07 -8.62 12.10
C VAL A 275 -25.71 -9.00 12.69
N PHE A 276 -24.94 -9.76 11.91
CA PHE A 276 -23.55 -10.07 12.18
C PHE A 276 -22.69 -9.32 11.18
N VAL A 277 -21.69 -8.58 11.65
CA VAL A 277 -20.89 -7.68 10.82
C VAL A 277 -19.43 -8.09 10.89
N ASP A 278 -18.84 -8.24 9.72
CA ASP A 278 -17.42 -8.46 9.50
C ASP A 278 -16.82 -7.19 8.89
N VAL A 279 -15.88 -6.58 9.61
CA VAL A 279 -15.28 -5.29 9.29
C VAL A 279 -14.06 -5.53 8.42
N LYS A 280 -14.12 -5.05 7.18
CA LYS A 280 -13.04 -5.23 6.20
C LYS A 280 -12.45 -3.88 5.83
N THR A 281 -11.23 -3.64 6.27
CA THR A 281 -10.61 -2.30 6.17
C THR A 281 -9.56 -2.23 5.08
N THR A 282 -9.45 -1.07 4.44
CA THR A 282 -8.43 -0.76 3.44
C THR A 282 -8.01 0.70 3.54
N ARG A 283 -6.73 1.00 3.27
CA ARG A 283 -6.23 2.39 3.25
C ARG A 283 -6.52 3.07 1.92
N GLY A 284 -6.64 2.28 0.86
CA GLY A 284 -6.98 2.71 -0.49
C GLY A 284 -8.47 2.69 -0.79
N SER A 285 -8.78 2.62 -2.08
CA SER A 285 -10.15 2.73 -2.58
C SER A 285 -11.05 1.54 -2.21
N PHE A 286 -12.36 1.75 -2.36
CA PHE A 286 -13.38 0.74 -2.08
C PHE A 286 -13.16 -0.56 -2.87
N GLU A 287 -12.72 -0.46 -4.13
CA GLU A 287 -12.59 -1.55 -5.10
C GLU A 287 -11.48 -2.56 -4.76
N ARG A 288 -10.64 -2.27 -3.77
CA ARG A 288 -9.63 -3.23 -3.31
C ARG A 288 -10.35 -4.52 -2.89
N PRO A 289 -9.81 -5.70 -3.26
CA PRO A 289 -10.49 -6.94 -2.94
C PRO A 289 -10.62 -7.15 -1.42
N ILE A 290 -11.66 -7.88 -1.05
CA ILE A 290 -11.92 -8.34 0.30
C ILE A 290 -11.35 -9.74 0.46
N HIS A 291 -10.58 -9.96 1.52
CA HIS A 291 -10.14 -11.29 1.92
C HIS A 291 -11.16 -11.87 2.90
N MET A 292 -11.66 -13.07 2.62
CA MET A 292 -12.50 -13.81 3.56
C MET A 292 -11.87 -15.16 3.88
N SER A 293 -11.76 -15.49 5.16
CA SER A 293 -11.37 -16.82 5.60
C SER A 293 -12.47 -17.84 5.31
N ILE A 294 -12.13 -19.13 5.25
CA ILE A 294 -13.16 -20.18 5.13
C ILE A 294 -14.09 -20.22 6.34
N ALA A 295 -13.65 -19.80 7.52
CA ALA A 295 -14.51 -19.73 8.70
C ALA A 295 -15.62 -18.68 8.52
N GLU A 296 -15.25 -17.47 8.09
CA GLU A 296 -16.19 -16.39 7.75
C GLU A 296 -17.14 -16.81 6.63
N LEU A 297 -16.64 -17.42 5.55
CA LEU A 297 -17.49 -17.89 4.45
C LEU A 297 -18.50 -18.95 4.90
N ARG A 298 -18.09 -19.89 5.75
CA ARG A 298 -19.00 -20.93 6.27
C ARG A 298 -20.06 -20.33 7.16
N PHE A 299 -19.69 -19.39 8.02
CA PHE A 299 -20.64 -18.68 8.88
C PHE A 299 -21.61 -17.83 8.05
N ALA A 300 -21.10 -17.06 7.09
CA ALA A 300 -21.91 -16.25 6.18
C ALA A 300 -22.86 -17.13 5.34
N ALA A 301 -22.44 -18.31 4.89
CA ALA A 301 -23.28 -19.21 4.11
C ALA A 301 -24.52 -19.74 4.88
N THR A 302 -24.46 -19.77 6.21
CA THR A 302 -25.58 -20.19 7.07
C THR A 302 -26.34 -19.04 7.71
N THR A 303 -25.91 -17.79 7.48
CA THR A 303 -26.39 -16.61 8.22
C THR A 303 -26.92 -15.54 7.26
N GLU A 304 -28.24 -15.43 7.14
CA GLU A 304 -28.90 -14.51 6.19
C GLU A 304 -28.59 -13.03 6.48
N ASN A 305 -28.49 -12.66 7.75
CA ASN A 305 -28.21 -11.30 8.20
C ASN A 305 -26.70 -11.00 8.39
N TYR A 306 -25.84 -11.71 7.66
CA TYR A 306 -24.41 -11.38 7.62
C TYR A 306 -24.18 -10.13 6.76
N ARG A 307 -23.31 -9.24 7.22
CA ARG A 307 -22.92 -8.00 6.55
C ARG A 307 -21.41 -7.87 6.53
N ILE A 308 -20.91 -7.20 5.49
CA ILE A 308 -19.52 -6.72 5.48
C ILE A 308 -19.54 -5.21 5.63
N ALA A 309 -18.92 -4.68 6.69
CA ALA A 309 -18.66 -3.26 6.83
C ALA A 309 -17.30 -2.94 6.19
N ARG A 310 -17.33 -2.38 4.98
CA ARG A 310 -16.13 -1.99 4.24
C ARG A 310 -15.74 -0.57 4.61
N LEU A 311 -14.71 -0.42 5.44
CA LEU A 311 -14.07 0.87 5.68
C LEU A 311 -12.93 1.09 4.69
N TYR A 312 -12.93 2.23 4.03
CA TYR A 312 -11.97 2.54 2.96
C TYR A 312 -11.53 4.01 2.96
N ASP A 313 -10.51 4.31 2.16
CA ASP A 313 -9.84 5.61 2.12
C ASP A 313 -9.28 6.06 3.49
N LEU A 314 -8.85 5.12 4.35
CA LEU A 314 -8.28 5.44 5.68
C LEU A 314 -6.98 6.26 5.62
N ALA A 315 -6.27 6.26 4.48
CA ALA A 315 -5.13 7.15 4.27
C ALA A 315 -5.53 8.62 4.09
N SER A 316 -6.80 8.90 3.79
CA SER A 316 -7.34 10.24 3.65
C SER A 316 -7.77 10.82 5.00
N SER A 317 -8.04 12.13 5.05
CA SER A 317 -8.59 12.77 6.24
C SER A 317 -10.07 12.46 6.49
N LYS A 318 -10.72 11.71 5.60
CA LYS A 318 -12.15 11.37 5.66
C LYS A 318 -12.34 9.90 5.27
N PRO A 319 -12.19 8.97 6.22
CA PRO A 319 -12.57 7.58 6.01
C PRO A 319 -14.01 7.47 5.53
N LYS A 320 -14.31 6.42 4.80
CA LYS A 320 -15.66 6.15 4.26
C LYS A 320 -16.09 4.74 4.65
N LEU A 321 -17.39 4.55 4.80
CA LEU A 321 -18.00 3.27 5.16
C LEU A 321 -19.03 2.88 4.12
N ARG A 322 -18.96 1.62 3.67
CA ARG A 322 -20.08 0.96 3.00
C ARG A 322 -20.46 -0.32 3.72
N ILE A 323 -21.75 -0.54 3.93
CA ILE A 323 -22.25 -1.83 4.43
C ILE A 323 -22.75 -2.62 3.23
N LEU A 324 -22.20 -3.81 3.04
CA LEU A 324 -22.53 -4.73 1.97
C LEU A 324 -23.48 -5.81 2.49
N ASN A 325 -24.51 -6.13 1.70
CA ASN A 325 -25.46 -7.20 2.01
C ASN A 325 -25.47 -8.29 0.93
N GLY A 326 -26.40 -9.25 1.04
CA GLY A 326 -26.48 -10.36 0.07
C GLY A 326 -25.29 -11.31 0.12
N ILE A 327 -24.55 -11.34 1.23
CA ILE A 327 -23.32 -12.14 1.37
C ILE A 327 -23.63 -13.64 1.39
N GLN A 328 -24.71 -14.04 2.06
CA GLN A 328 -25.09 -15.45 2.24
C GLN A 328 -25.18 -16.25 0.93
N PRO A 329 -26.01 -15.87 -0.07
CA PRO A 329 -26.14 -16.66 -1.30
C PRO A 329 -24.81 -16.78 -2.07
N PHE A 330 -23.98 -15.73 -2.03
CA PHE A 330 -22.66 -15.76 -2.63
C PHE A 330 -21.70 -16.70 -1.87
N ALA A 331 -21.70 -16.64 -0.54
CA ALA A 331 -20.92 -17.53 0.31
C ALA A 331 -21.34 -19.01 0.14
N GLN A 332 -22.63 -19.30 0.00
CA GLN A 332 -23.13 -20.64 -0.29
C GLN A 332 -22.58 -21.19 -1.62
N ALA A 333 -22.57 -20.37 -2.67
CA ALA A 333 -22.03 -20.75 -3.97
C ALA A 333 -20.52 -21.04 -3.90
N ILE A 334 -19.76 -20.23 -3.17
CA ILE A 334 -18.32 -20.46 -2.96
C ILE A 334 -18.09 -21.74 -2.16
N VAL A 335 -18.74 -21.90 -1.00
CA VAL A 335 -18.57 -23.08 -0.14
C VAL A 335 -18.94 -24.37 -0.88
N GLY A 336 -20.02 -24.35 -1.68
CA GLY A 336 -20.38 -25.48 -2.54
C GLY A 336 -19.30 -25.82 -3.58
N SER A 337 -18.71 -24.80 -4.20
CA SER A 337 -17.62 -24.97 -5.18
C SER A 337 -16.35 -25.52 -4.51
N LEU A 338 -16.01 -25.05 -3.31
CA LEU A 338 -14.88 -25.55 -2.52
C LEU A 338 -15.06 -27.01 -2.11
N GLY A 339 -16.29 -27.49 -1.97
CA GLY A 339 -16.59 -28.90 -1.75
C GLY A 339 -16.20 -29.83 -2.91
N SER A 340 -15.96 -29.27 -4.10
CA SER A 340 -15.53 -30.02 -5.29
C SER A 340 -14.00 -30.08 -5.45
N LEU A 341 -13.24 -29.53 -4.49
CA LEU A 341 -11.78 -29.61 -4.51
C LEU A 341 -11.30 -31.07 -4.37
N PRO A 342 -10.14 -31.43 -4.96
CA PRO A 342 -9.59 -32.77 -4.84
C PRO A 342 -9.40 -33.21 -3.39
N ALA A 343 -9.53 -34.51 -3.13
CA ALA A 343 -9.30 -35.06 -1.80
C ALA A 343 -7.91 -34.65 -1.26
N GLY A 344 -7.88 -34.13 -0.03
CA GLY A 344 -6.66 -33.62 0.60
C GLY A 344 -6.35 -32.15 0.31
N VAL A 345 -7.15 -31.46 -0.51
CA VAL A 345 -7.01 -30.02 -0.77
C VAL A 345 -8.05 -29.25 0.04
N VAL A 346 -7.60 -28.22 0.74
CA VAL A 346 -8.45 -27.31 1.51
C VAL A 346 -8.04 -25.88 1.17
N ALA A 347 -9.03 -25.02 0.93
CA ALA A 347 -8.80 -23.58 0.83
C ALA A 347 -8.73 -22.97 2.24
N ASP A 348 -7.90 -21.95 2.43
CA ASP A 348 -7.78 -21.23 3.70
C ASP A 348 -8.54 -19.89 3.68
N SER A 349 -8.43 -19.19 2.55
CA SER A 349 -9.12 -17.92 2.29
C SER A 349 -9.47 -17.77 0.81
N VAL A 350 -10.36 -16.83 0.52
CA VAL A 350 -10.66 -16.37 -0.84
C VAL A 350 -10.51 -14.86 -0.93
N GLN A 351 -10.24 -14.37 -2.14
CA GLN A 351 -10.20 -12.94 -2.45
C GLN A 351 -11.41 -12.61 -3.34
N ILE A 352 -12.22 -11.64 -2.93
CA ILE A 352 -13.52 -11.31 -3.54
C ILE A 352 -13.51 -9.84 -3.93
N LYS A 353 -13.93 -9.50 -5.15
CA LYS A 353 -14.16 -8.10 -5.50
C LYS A 353 -15.43 -7.59 -4.83
N PRO A 354 -15.41 -6.40 -4.21
CA PRO A 354 -16.56 -5.90 -3.45
C PRO A 354 -17.77 -5.54 -4.31
N ASP A 355 -17.58 -5.30 -5.61
CA ASP A 355 -18.64 -4.96 -6.58
C ASP A 355 -19.64 -6.10 -6.84
N VAL A 356 -19.34 -7.32 -6.41
CA VAL A 356 -20.27 -8.46 -6.48
C VAL A 356 -21.39 -8.37 -5.45
N PHE A 357 -21.22 -7.55 -4.41
CA PHE A 357 -22.19 -7.39 -3.33
C PHE A 357 -23.00 -6.09 -3.50
N PRO A 358 -24.32 -6.12 -3.29
CA PRO A 358 -25.10 -4.90 -3.21
C PRO A 358 -24.69 -4.04 -2.00
N ILE A 359 -24.71 -2.73 -2.19
CA ILE A 359 -24.47 -1.74 -1.13
C ILE A 359 -25.80 -1.46 -0.42
N GLU A 360 -25.85 -1.75 0.88
CA GLU A 360 -26.99 -1.50 1.76
C GLU A 360 -26.95 -0.07 2.33
N LEU A 361 -25.75 0.40 2.68
CA LEU A 361 -25.51 1.74 3.21
C LEU A 361 -24.21 2.30 2.66
N ASP A 362 -24.20 3.61 2.35
CA ASP A 362 -23.05 4.35 1.87
C ASP A 362 -22.87 5.64 2.69
N ASP A 363 -21.89 5.65 3.61
CA ASP A 363 -21.54 6.80 4.43
C ASP A 363 -20.19 7.36 3.99
N GLN A 364 -20.23 8.55 3.39
CA GLN A 364 -19.06 9.21 2.79
C GLN A 364 -18.30 10.11 3.76
N ASN A 365 -18.75 10.23 5.02
CA ASN A 365 -18.11 11.10 6.01
C ASN A 365 -18.15 10.46 7.41
N LEU A 366 -17.24 9.50 7.65
CA LEU A 366 -16.95 9.00 9.00
C LEU A 366 -16.26 10.05 9.86
#